data_AF-A0A1F9CHR7-F1
#
_entry.id   AF-A0A1F9CHR7-F1
#
_cell.length_a   1.000
_cell.length_b   1.000
_cell.length_c   1.000
_cell.angle_alpha   90.00
_cell.angle_beta   90.00
_cell.angle_gamma   90.00
#
_symmetry.space_group_name_H-M   'P 1'
#
loop_
_entity.id
_entity.type
_entity.pdbx_description
1 polymer ?
#
loop_
_entity_poly.entity_id
_entity_poly.type
_entity_poly.pdbx_seq_one_letter_code
_entity_poly.pdbx_strand_id
1 'polypeptide(L)'
;MKRRDIKNLKFRYLLWLYKTTKEEFDRIERKFTQVGIDKKIMRYMGEHFDSRNLKRKNEARKLLKGLKEYINKKEKEGLELKFEGRKLKPEYYHLSLKLEAIGKSIVEELGHRGLKEIKALYEHEMMRRIIESQEHK
;
A
#
# COMPACT_ATOMS: atom_id res chain seq x y z
N MET A 1 5.57 -32.01 -22.32
CA MET A 1 5.00 -30.64 -22.25
C MET A 1 5.63 -29.78 -23.34
N LYS A 2 4.85 -29.01 -24.11
CA LYS A 2 5.41 -28.12 -25.14
C LYS A 2 6.10 -26.92 -24.48
N ARG A 3 7.08 -26.30 -25.14
CA ARG A 3 7.80 -25.10 -24.61
C ARG A 3 6.85 -23.98 -24.17
N ARG A 4 5.73 -23.80 -24.90
CA ARG A 4 4.68 -22.82 -24.58
C ARG A 4 3.97 -23.14 -23.25
N ASP A 5 3.73 -24.42 -22.97
CA ASP A 5 3.06 -24.85 -21.74
C ASP A 5 3.94 -24.55 -20.50
N ILE A 6 5.25 -24.80 -20.62
CA ILE A 6 6.23 -24.47 -19.57
C ILE A 6 6.23 -22.97 -19.31
N LYS A 7 6.31 -22.15 -20.36
CA LYS A 7 6.32 -20.69 -20.23
C LYS A 7 5.05 -20.17 -19.56
N ASN A 8 3.88 -20.69 -19.95
CA ASN A 8 2.59 -20.33 -19.35
C ASN A 8 2.48 -20.78 -17.88
N LEU A 9 3.08 -21.92 -17.53
CA LEU A 9 3.11 -22.38 -16.14
C LEU A 9 3.99 -21.48 -15.28
N LYS A 10 5.20 -21.14 -15.75
CA LYS A 10 6.10 -20.20 -15.09
C LYS A 10 5.43 -18.83 -14.89
N PHE A 11 4.77 -18.32 -15.92
CA PHE A 11 4.03 -17.06 -15.85
C PHE A 11 2.98 -17.06 -14.73
N ARG A 12 2.10 -18.06 -14.71
CA ARG A 12 1.03 -18.15 -13.70
C ARG A 12 1.59 -18.28 -12.28
N TYR A 13 2.64 -19.07 -12.11
CA TYR A 13 3.28 -19.25 -10.81
C TYR A 13 3.94 -17.95 -10.32
N LEU A 14 4.69 -17.27 -11.18
CA LEU A 14 5.36 -16.00 -10.85
C LEU A 14 4.35 -14.88 -10.60
N LEU A 15 3.24 -14.83 -11.35
CA LEU A 15 2.13 -13.91 -11.09
C LEU A 15 1.53 -14.15 -9.70
N TRP A 16 1.24 -15.41 -9.36
CA TRP A 16 0.71 -15.77 -8.04
C TRP A 16 1.68 -15.40 -6.91
N LEU A 17 2.97 -15.73 -7.05
CA LEU A 17 4.00 -15.39 -6.06
C LEU A 17 4.15 -13.88 -5.87
N TYR A 18 4.20 -13.13 -6.96
CA TYR A 18 4.28 -11.67 -6.92
C TYR A 18 3.06 -11.11 -6.21
N LYS A 19 1.86 -11.53 -6.62
CA LYS A 19 0.60 -11.06 -6.04
C LYS A 19 0.57 -11.28 -4.53
N THR A 20 0.77 -12.52 -4.06
CA THR A 20 0.64 -12.84 -2.61
C THR A 20 1.67 -12.06 -1.78
N THR A 21 2.92 -12.04 -2.22
CA THR A 21 4.00 -11.30 -1.52
C THR A 21 3.76 -9.79 -1.57
N LYS A 22 3.28 -9.25 -2.69
CA LYS A 22 3.00 -7.83 -2.85
C LYS A 22 1.78 -7.38 -2.02
N GLU A 23 0.73 -8.19 -1.91
CA GLU A 23 -0.42 -7.90 -1.02
C GLU A 23 0.02 -7.80 0.44
N GLU A 24 0.88 -8.73 0.90
CA GLU A 24 1.44 -8.69 2.26
C GLU A 24 2.29 -7.45 2.49
N PHE A 25 3.15 -7.10 1.53
CA PHE A 25 4.00 -5.92 1.59
C PHE A 25 3.16 -4.63 1.58
N ASP A 26 2.20 -4.53 0.68
CA ASP A 26 1.31 -3.38 0.54
C ASP A 26 0.41 -3.21 1.77
N ARG A 27 0.04 -4.28 2.48
CA ARG A 27 -0.69 -4.17 3.75
C ARG A 27 0.06 -3.31 4.77
N ILE A 28 1.40 -3.42 4.81
CA ILE A 28 2.25 -2.63 5.70
C ILE A 28 2.44 -1.23 5.14
N GLU A 29 2.88 -1.12 3.87
CA GLU A 29 3.17 0.18 3.24
C GLU A 29 1.92 1.07 3.10
N ARG A 30 0.73 0.49 2.93
CA ARG A 30 -0.54 1.22 2.81
C ARG A 30 -0.79 2.11 4.01
N LYS A 31 -0.45 1.69 5.23
CA LYS A 31 -0.65 2.55 6.42
C LYS A 31 0.18 3.83 6.32
N PHE A 32 1.44 3.73 5.85
CA PHE A 32 2.31 4.89 5.67
C PHE A 32 1.83 5.81 4.54
N THR A 33 1.43 5.23 3.40
CA THR A 33 0.85 6.00 2.29
C THR A 33 -0.42 6.74 2.73
N GLN A 34 -1.30 6.05 3.46
CA GLN A 34 -2.52 6.65 4.02
C GLN A 34 -2.19 7.79 4.99
N VAL A 35 -1.26 7.59 5.93
CA VAL A 35 -0.83 8.67 6.85
C VAL A 35 -0.32 9.89 6.07
N GLY A 36 0.48 9.67 5.02
CA GLY A 36 0.98 10.76 4.18
C GLY A 36 -0.13 11.54 3.47
N ILE A 37 -1.15 10.83 2.96
CA ILE A 37 -2.33 11.44 2.32
C ILE A 37 -3.18 12.17 3.37
N ASP A 38 -3.48 11.52 4.49
CA ASP A 38 -4.32 12.07 5.57
C ASP A 38 -3.70 13.34 6.16
N LYS A 39 -2.37 13.39 6.33
CA LYS A 39 -1.66 14.60 6.77
C LYS A 39 -1.83 15.76 5.78
N LYS A 40 -1.81 15.50 4.47
CA LYS A 40 -2.05 16.52 3.44
C LYS A 40 -3.49 17.02 3.49
N ILE A 41 -4.45 16.12 3.64
CA ILE A 41 -5.89 16.46 3.78
C ILE A 41 -6.10 17.32 5.03
N MET A 42 -5.57 16.89 6.18
CA MET A 42 -5.69 17.62 7.45
C MET A 42 -5.10 19.03 7.35
N ARG A 43 -3.94 19.20 6.70
CA ARG A 43 -3.31 20.51 6.50
C ARG A 43 -4.22 21.44 5.70
N TYR A 44 -4.75 20.95 4.56
CA TYR A 44 -5.68 21.71 3.74
C TYR A 44 -6.93 22.12 4.53
N MET A 45 -7.52 21.20 5.30
CA MET A 45 -8.67 21.51 6.17
C MET A 45 -8.32 22.58 7.22
N GLY A 46 -7.13 22.51 7.82
CA GLY A 46 -6.64 23.48 8.80
C GLY A 46 -6.54 24.90 8.25
N GLU A 47 -5.91 25.06 7.08
CA GLU A 47 -5.77 26.35 6.39
C GLU A 47 -7.13 27.01 6.13
N HIS A 48 -8.13 26.21 5.72
CA HIS A 48 -9.49 26.69 5.50
C HIS A 48 -10.27 27.03 6.78
N PHE A 49 -9.96 26.37 7.90
CA PHE A 49 -10.61 26.67 9.18
C PHE A 49 -10.01 27.87 9.90
N ASP A 50 -8.74 28.18 9.68
CA ASP A 50 -8.09 29.37 10.25
C ASP A 50 -8.36 30.64 9.44
N SER A 51 -8.52 30.53 8.11
CA SER A 51 -8.77 31.68 7.22
C SER A 51 -10.21 32.19 7.22
N ARG A 52 -11.19 31.37 7.60
CA ARG A 52 -12.60 31.78 7.64
C ARG A 52 -12.98 32.23 9.04
N ASN A 53 -13.70 33.35 9.14
CA ASN A 53 -14.30 33.82 10.39
C ASN A 53 -15.51 32.94 10.74
N LEU A 54 -15.24 31.68 11.07
CA LEU A 54 -16.23 30.64 11.35
C LEU A 54 -16.88 30.93 12.70
N LYS A 55 -18.21 31.11 12.69
CA LYS A 55 -19.03 31.18 13.92
C LYS A 55 -18.84 29.98 14.86
N ARG A 56 -18.33 28.85 14.35
CA ARG A 56 -18.09 27.58 15.05
C ARG A 56 -16.62 27.14 15.00
N LYS A 57 -15.70 28.08 15.23
CA LYS A 57 -14.24 27.82 15.19
C LYS A 57 -13.80 26.76 16.20
N ASN A 58 -14.45 26.70 17.36
CA ASN A 58 -14.11 25.74 18.42
C ASN A 58 -14.51 24.31 18.07
N GLU A 59 -15.66 24.11 17.43
CA GLU A 59 -16.12 22.81 16.93
C GLU A 59 -15.22 22.31 15.80
N ALA A 60 -14.85 23.18 14.85
CA ALA A 60 -13.92 22.85 13.77
C ALA A 60 -12.55 22.40 14.32
N ARG A 61 -12.04 23.09 15.35
CA ARG A 61 -10.79 22.70 16.03
C ARG A 61 -10.89 21.33 16.71
N LYS A 62 -12.02 21.00 17.33
CA LYS A 62 -12.24 19.66 17.92
C LYS A 62 -12.19 18.56 16.85
N LEU A 63 -12.81 18.79 15.69
CA LEU A 63 -12.76 17.84 14.56
C LEU A 63 -11.33 17.63 14.04
N LEU A 64 -10.55 18.71 13.88
CA LEU A 64 -9.14 18.61 13.50
C LEU A 64 -8.30 17.86 14.54
N LYS A 65 -8.57 18.08 15.83
CA LYS A 65 -7.89 17.35 16.90
C LYS A 65 -8.17 15.85 16.81
N GLY A 66 -9.43 15.45 16.61
CA GLY A 66 -9.79 14.05 16.42
C GLY A 66 -9.12 13.43 15.19
N LEU A 67 -9.06 14.16 14.08
CA LEU A 67 -8.34 13.71 12.87
C LEU A 67 -6.84 13.54 13.14
N LYS A 68 -6.22 14.48 13.86
CA LYS A 68 -4.80 14.38 14.25
C LYS A 68 -4.53 13.15 15.11
N GLU A 69 -5.39 12.87 16.09
CA GLU A 69 -5.28 11.69 16.96
C GLU A 69 -5.41 10.40 16.15
N TYR A 70 -6.37 10.34 15.22
CA TYR A 70 -6.52 9.21 14.29
C TYR A 70 -5.25 8.97 13.44
N ILE A 71 -4.70 10.05 12.85
CA ILE A 71 -3.48 9.97 12.03
C ILE A 71 -2.30 9.48 12.88
N ASN A 72 -2.13 10.02 14.09
CA ASN A 72 -1.05 9.63 14.99
C ASN A 72 -1.15 8.15 15.40
N LYS A 73 -2.36 7.67 15.70
CA LYS A 73 -2.60 6.27 16.01
C LYS A 73 -2.22 5.38 14.83
N LYS A 74 -2.68 5.72 13.62
CA LYS A 74 -2.36 4.99 12.39
C LYS A 74 -0.86 4.98 12.10
N GLU A 75 -0.17 6.09 12.31
CA GLU A 75 1.28 6.21 12.16
C GLU A 75 2.03 5.29 13.13
N LYS A 76 1.63 5.28 14.41
CA LYS A 76 2.19 4.37 15.41
C LYS A 76 2.00 2.90 15.03
N GLU A 77 0.78 2.51 14.65
CA GLU A 77 0.49 1.16 14.18
C GLU A 77 1.33 0.78 12.94
N GLY A 78 1.53 1.72 12.01
CA GLY A 78 2.40 1.51 10.84
C GLY A 78 3.86 1.27 11.25
N LEU A 79 4.39 2.10 12.15
CA LEU A 79 5.75 1.97 12.66
C LEU A 79 5.96 0.63 13.37
N GLU A 80 5.01 0.18 14.18
CA GLU A 80 5.08 -1.11 14.88
C GLU A 80 5.09 -2.31 13.92
N LEU A 81 4.56 -2.18 12.71
CA LEU A 81 4.64 -3.26 11.69
C LEU A 81 6.00 -3.32 10.99
N LYS A 82 6.72 -2.20 10.90
CA LYS A 82 7.95 -2.07 10.12
C LYS A 82 9.22 -2.06 10.98
N PHE A 83 9.11 -1.58 12.21
CA PHE A 83 10.23 -1.33 13.11
C PHE A 83 10.01 -1.97 14.47
N GLU A 84 11.12 -2.38 15.08
CA GLU A 84 11.23 -2.69 16.49
C GLU A 84 12.21 -1.67 17.10
N GLY A 85 11.65 -0.67 17.80
CA GLY A 85 12.38 0.52 18.20
C GLY A 85 12.90 1.30 16.99
N ARG A 86 14.22 1.41 16.85
CA ARG A 86 14.88 2.10 15.71
C ARG A 86 15.35 1.16 14.60
N LYS A 87 15.18 -0.15 14.77
CA LYS A 87 15.66 -1.17 13.83
C LYS A 87 14.51 -1.69 12.99
N LEU A 88 14.79 -2.02 11.73
CA LEU A 88 13.83 -2.68 10.86
C LEU A 88 13.51 -4.07 11.41
N LYS A 89 12.24 -4.47 11.39
CA LYS A 89 11.85 -5.82 11.77
C LYS A 89 12.42 -6.84 10.78
N PRO A 90 13.01 -7.96 11.25
CA PRO A 90 13.50 -9.02 10.38
C PRO A 90 12.43 -9.54 9.41
N GLU A 91 11.18 -9.63 9.85
CA GLU A 91 10.05 -10.10 9.05
C GLU A 91 9.76 -9.14 7.88
N TYR A 92 9.77 -7.83 8.15
CA TYR A 92 9.60 -6.82 7.12
C TYR A 92 10.80 -6.84 6.14
N TYR A 93 12.02 -6.98 6.65
CA TYR A 93 13.22 -7.09 5.82
C TYR A 93 13.18 -8.30 4.90
N HIS A 94 12.82 -9.47 5.45
CA HIS A 94 12.67 -10.68 4.68
C HIS A 94 11.61 -10.52 3.59
N LEU A 95 10.47 -9.91 3.92
CA LEU A 95 9.38 -9.66 2.96
C LEU A 95 9.81 -8.73 1.83
N SER A 96 10.54 -7.65 2.12
CA SER A 96 11.04 -6.72 1.10
C SER A 96 12.07 -7.39 0.18
N LEU A 97 13.02 -8.14 0.75
CA LEU A 97 14.00 -8.90 -0.03
C LEU A 97 13.34 -10.00 -0.88
N LYS A 98 12.35 -10.70 -0.34
CA LYS A 98 11.60 -11.74 -1.06
C LYS A 98 10.88 -11.14 -2.27
N LEU A 99 10.22 -9.99 -2.12
CA LEU A 99 9.56 -9.30 -3.22
C LEU A 99 10.56 -8.86 -4.30
N GLU A 100 11.73 -8.36 -3.89
CA GLU A 100 12.81 -8.00 -4.82
C GLU A 100 13.31 -9.23 -5.60
N ALA A 101 13.58 -10.34 -4.89
CA ALA A 101 14.03 -11.58 -5.49
C ALA A 101 13.01 -12.13 -6.51
N ILE A 102 11.71 -12.13 -6.17
CA ILE A 102 10.64 -12.50 -7.11
C ILE A 102 10.68 -11.59 -8.35
N GLY A 103 10.87 -10.29 -8.18
CA GLY A 103 11.03 -9.35 -9.29
C GLY A 103 12.20 -9.70 -10.21
N LYS A 104 13.35 -10.08 -9.65
CA LYS A 104 14.53 -10.53 -10.42
C LYS A 104 14.23 -11.83 -11.17
N SER A 105 13.66 -12.84 -10.51
CA SER A 105 13.29 -14.11 -11.15
C SER A 105 12.26 -13.93 -12.28
N ILE A 106 11.33 -12.97 -12.15
CA ILE A 106 10.42 -12.62 -13.25
C ILE A 106 11.19 -12.08 -14.46
N VAL A 107 12.17 -11.21 -14.25
CA VAL A 107 12.97 -10.65 -15.34
C VAL A 107 13.80 -11.74 -16.02
N GLU A 108 14.40 -12.64 -15.25
CA GLU A 108 15.18 -13.77 -15.79
C GLU A 108 14.32 -14.71 -16.64
N GLU A 109 13.10 -15.02 -16.19
CA GLU A 109 12.24 -16.03 -16.84
C GLU A 109 11.34 -15.46 -17.95
N LEU A 110 10.90 -14.21 -17.80
CA LEU A 110 9.86 -13.58 -18.64
C LEU A 110 10.31 -12.25 -19.26
N GLY A 111 11.47 -11.73 -18.87
CA GLY A 111 11.98 -10.42 -19.29
C GLY A 111 11.30 -9.25 -18.59
N HIS A 112 11.83 -8.05 -18.81
CA HIS A 112 11.26 -6.81 -18.26
C HIS A 112 9.81 -6.56 -18.70
N ARG A 113 9.43 -7.00 -19.91
CA ARG A 113 8.04 -6.92 -20.37
C ARG A 113 7.11 -7.78 -19.51
N GLY A 114 7.53 -9.00 -19.17
CA GLY A 114 6.78 -9.88 -18.27
C GLY A 114 6.62 -9.29 -16.87
N LEU A 115 7.67 -8.64 -16.33
CA LEU A 115 7.56 -7.93 -15.06
C LEU A 115 6.55 -6.79 -15.12
N LYS A 116 6.56 -5.99 -16.19
CA LYS A 116 5.61 -4.89 -16.39
C LYS A 116 4.17 -5.42 -16.46
N GLU A 117 3.97 -6.52 -17.18
CA GLU A 117 2.67 -7.17 -17.31
C GLU A 117 2.15 -7.69 -15.97
N ILE A 118 2.96 -8.43 -15.21
CA ILE A 118 2.57 -8.94 -13.89
C ILE A 118 2.21 -7.80 -12.93
N LYS A 119 3.00 -6.71 -12.93
CA LYS A 119 2.69 -5.51 -12.14
C LYS A 119 1.35 -4.89 -12.54
N ALA A 120 1.09 -4.74 -13.84
CA ALA A 120 -0.16 -4.18 -14.33
C ALA A 120 -1.37 -5.04 -13.96
N LEU A 121 -1.25 -6.37 -14.07
CA LEU A 121 -2.31 -7.30 -13.65
C LEU A 121 -2.60 -7.20 -12.15
N TYR A 122 -1.56 -7.07 -11.32
CA TYR A 122 -1.71 -6.87 -9.89
C TYR A 122 -2.46 -5.57 -9.58
N GLU A 123 -2.03 -4.43 -10.14
CA GLU A 123 -2.69 -3.14 -9.90
C GLU A 123 -4.14 -3.13 -10.38
N HIS A 124 -4.41 -3.72 -11.55
CA HIS A 124 -5.77 -3.85 -12.09
C HIS A 124 -6.67 -4.63 -11.13
N GLU A 125 -6.21 -5.77 -10.62
CA GLU A 125 -6.94 -6.57 -9.64
C GLU A 125 -7.18 -5.80 -8.33
N MET A 126 -6.19 -5.04 -7.85
CA MET A 126 -6.34 -4.24 -6.63
C MET A 126 -7.37 -3.13 -6.80
N MET A 127 -7.35 -2.41 -7.92
CA MET A 127 -8.34 -1.38 -8.24
C MET A 127 -9.75 -1.97 -8.40
N ARG A 128 -9.86 -3.10 -9.12
CA ARG A 128 -11.12 -3.81 -9.31
C ARG A 128 -11.77 -4.18 -7.98
N ARG A 129 -11.00 -4.77 -7.06
CA ARG A 129 -11.49 -5.10 -5.70
C ARG A 129 -11.96 -3.88 -4.92
N ILE A 130 -11.27 -2.75 -5.05
CA ILE A 130 -11.69 -1.51 -4.37
C ILE A 130 -13.06 -1.09 -4.90
N ILE A 131 -13.26 -1.08 -6.22
CA ILE A 131 -14.52 -0.69 -6.86
C ILE A 131 -15.65 -1.66 -6.47
N GLU A 132 -15.44 -2.97 -6.69
CA GLU A 132 -16.44 -4.02 -6.40
C GLU A 132 -16.79 -4.10 -4.90
N SER A 133 -15.85 -3.81 -4.00
CA SER A 133 -16.12 -3.78 -2.55
C SER A 133 -17.08 -2.67 -2.11
N GLN A 134 -17.32 -1.66 -2.96
CA GLN A 134 -18.28 -0.58 -2.68
C GLN A 134 -19.69 -0.90 -3.16
N GLU A 135 -19.87 -1.84 -4.09
CA GLU A 135 -21.18 -2.19 -4.68
C GLU A 135 -22.01 -3.14 -3.79
N HIS A 136 -21.42 -3.69 -2.73
CA HIS A 136 -22.05 -4.62 -1.80
C HIS A 136 -22.28 -4.05 -0.38
N LYS A 137 -22.39 -2.73 -0.23
CA LYS A 137 -22.84 -2.05 1.01
C LYS A 137 -24.10 -1.25 0.75
#